data_AF-A0A4R6WSA0-F1
#
_entry.id   AF-A0A4R6WSA0-F1
#
_cell.length_a   1.000
_cell.length_b   1.000
_cell.length_c   1.000
_cell.angle_alpha   90.00
_cell.angle_beta   90.00
_cell.angle_gamma   90.00
#
_symmetry.space_group_name_H-M   'P 1'
#
loop_
_entity.id
_entity.type
_entity.pdbx_description
1 polymer ?
#
loop_
_entity_poly.entity_id
_entity_poly.type
_entity_poly.pdbx_seq_one_letter_code
_entity_poly.pdbx_strand_id
1 'polypeptide(L)'
;MSTPAGHKHDDLPAAIADLAGLIAAARQATEAGELVELDIVAMRIAVLCDAVGGLDPSIARPLRPALGAVMQELDALDFALRRRNVDLSLDMAEAERRLRAQAVYGAKPDKK
;
A
#
# COMPACT_ATOMS: atom_id res chain seq x y z
N MET A 1 13.62 30.34 -28.87
CA MET A 1 12.50 29.70 -28.16
C MET A 1 12.33 28.30 -28.75
N SER A 2 12.91 27.29 -28.11
CA SER A 2 12.88 25.90 -28.58
C SER A 2 12.13 25.06 -27.55
N THR A 3 11.06 24.43 -27.99
CA THR A 3 10.19 23.52 -27.22
C THR A 3 10.94 22.24 -26.81
N PRO A 4 10.89 21.80 -25.53
CA PRO A 4 11.45 20.52 -25.12
C PRO A 4 10.35 19.45 -25.14
N ALA A 5 10.06 18.89 -26.31
CA ALA A 5 9.15 17.74 -26.42
C ALA A 5 9.84 16.38 -26.16
N GLY A 6 11.16 16.38 -25.90
CA GLY A 6 11.98 15.17 -25.80
C GLY A 6 12.12 14.52 -24.42
N HIS A 7 11.59 15.11 -23.33
CA HIS A 7 11.90 14.64 -21.96
C HIS A 7 10.83 13.71 -21.33
N LYS A 8 9.67 13.51 -21.96
CA LYS A 8 8.54 12.83 -21.29
C LYS A 8 8.70 11.31 -21.13
N HIS A 9 9.60 10.68 -21.88
CA HIS A 9 9.73 9.21 -21.90
C HIS A 9 10.98 8.70 -21.17
N ASP A 10 12.07 9.50 -21.11
CA ASP A 10 13.31 9.10 -20.43
C ASP A 10 13.17 9.06 -18.90
N ASP A 11 12.21 9.80 -18.34
CA ASP A 11 11.93 9.80 -16.89
C ASP A 11 11.00 8.67 -16.44
N LEU A 12 10.39 7.93 -17.38
CA LEU A 12 9.39 6.93 -17.05
C LEU A 12 9.97 5.69 -16.33
N PRO A 13 11.13 5.13 -16.71
CA PRO A 13 11.79 4.08 -15.93
C PRO A 13 12.07 4.51 -14.49
N ALA A 14 12.51 5.75 -14.28
CA ALA A 14 12.75 6.31 -12.96
C ALA A 14 11.44 6.45 -12.17
N ALA A 15 10.36 6.94 -12.81
CA ALA A 15 9.06 7.04 -12.18
C ALA A 15 8.48 5.67 -11.76
N ILE A 16 8.70 4.62 -12.56
CA ILE A 16 8.32 3.24 -12.22
C ILE A 16 9.10 2.76 -10.99
N ALA A 17 10.42 3.00 -10.96
CA ALA A 17 11.27 2.63 -9.84
C ALA A 17 10.89 3.38 -8.55
N ASP A 18 10.60 4.68 -8.64
CA ASP A 18 10.15 5.49 -7.51
C ASP A 18 8.81 5.00 -6.97
N LEU A 19 7.89 4.59 -7.85
CA LEU A 19 6.62 4.02 -7.43
C LEU A 19 6.81 2.68 -6.72
N ALA A 20 7.67 1.80 -7.26
CA ALA A 20 8.02 0.54 -6.59
C ALA A 20 8.61 0.81 -5.19
N GLY A 21 9.50 1.80 -5.07
CA GLY A 21 10.06 2.22 -3.79
C GLY A 21 9.01 2.71 -2.79
N LEU A 22 8.02 3.49 -3.24
CA LEU A 22 6.92 3.91 -2.38
C LEU A 22 6.05 2.75 -1.91
N ILE A 23 5.73 1.79 -2.80
CA ILE A 23 4.93 0.62 -2.45
C ILE A 23 5.68 -0.25 -1.43
N ALA A 24 6.99 -0.46 -1.64
CA ALA A 24 7.83 -1.18 -0.70
C ALA A 24 7.90 -0.49 0.67
N ALA A 25 7.99 0.85 0.70
CA ALA A 25 7.96 1.62 1.96
C ALA A 25 6.60 1.50 2.67
N ALA A 26 5.50 1.60 1.92
CA ALA A 26 4.15 1.40 2.46
C ALA A 26 3.96 -0.01 3.05
N ARG A 27 4.54 -1.03 2.40
CA ARG A 27 4.54 -2.41 2.91
C ARG A 27 5.33 -2.52 4.20
N GLN A 28 6.54 -1.97 4.26
CA GLN A 28 7.37 -1.98 5.47
C GLN A 28 6.68 -1.28 6.65
N ALA A 29 6.05 -0.13 6.42
CA ALA A 29 5.27 0.58 7.43
C ALA A 29 4.07 -0.26 7.92
N THR A 30 3.36 -0.92 7.00
CA THR A 30 2.26 -1.84 7.33
C THR A 30 2.74 -3.01 8.21
N GLU A 31 3.87 -3.61 7.86
CA GLU A 31 4.50 -4.70 8.60
C GLU A 31 5.00 -4.26 9.98
N ALA A 32 5.45 -3.00 10.11
CA ALA A 32 5.78 -2.38 11.39
C ALA A 32 4.54 -2.03 12.24
N GLY A 33 3.33 -2.19 11.69
CA GLY A 33 2.08 -1.90 12.36
C GLY A 33 1.70 -0.41 12.37
N GLU A 34 2.37 0.41 11.55
CA GLU A 34 2.10 1.82 11.36
C GLU A 34 0.83 2.03 10.51
N LEU A 35 0.19 3.20 10.67
CA LEU A 35 -0.90 3.61 9.78
C LEU A 35 -0.32 4.14 8.48
N VAL A 36 -0.82 3.60 7.36
CA VAL A 36 -0.33 3.93 6.03
C VAL A 36 -1.44 4.58 5.21
N GLU A 37 -1.17 5.77 4.67
CA GLU A 37 -2.05 6.45 3.72
C GLU A 37 -1.78 5.95 2.30
N LEU A 38 -2.75 5.27 1.71
CA LEU A 38 -2.61 4.67 0.38
C LEU A 38 -3.02 5.61 -0.77
N ASP A 39 -3.62 6.77 -0.47
CA ASP A 39 -4.14 7.70 -1.48
C ASP A 39 -3.04 8.23 -2.41
N ILE A 40 -1.86 8.53 -1.86
CA ILE A 40 -0.71 8.98 -2.65
C ILE A 40 -0.21 7.87 -3.57
N VAL A 41 -0.19 6.62 -3.09
CA VAL A 41 0.21 5.46 -3.89
C VAL A 41 -0.78 5.24 -5.04
N ALA A 42 -2.08 5.28 -4.75
CA ALA A 42 -3.15 5.15 -5.75
C ALA A 42 -3.08 6.25 -6.82
N MET A 43 -2.86 7.51 -6.40
CA MET A 43 -2.70 8.64 -7.32
C MET A 43 -1.50 8.44 -8.26
N ARG A 44 -0.34 8.03 -7.73
CA ARG A 44 0.86 7.80 -8.57
C ARG A 44 0.70 6.62 -9.51
N ILE A 45 0.01 5.55 -9.09
CA ILE A 45 -0.34 4.42 -9.98
C ILE A 45 -1.20 4.93 -11.13
N ALA A 46 -2.26 5.71 -10.87
CA ALA A 46 -3.13 6.24 -11.91
C ALA A 46 -2.35 7.08 -12.94
N VAL A 47 -1.52 8.01 -12.46
CA VAL A 47 -0.66 8.83 -13.34
C VAL A 47 0.28 7.97 -14.18
N LEU A 48 0.87 6.93 -13.60
CA LEU A 48 1.76 6.01 -14.32
C LEU A 48 0.98 5.19 -15.37
N CYS A 49 -0.20 4.70 -15.03
CA CYS A 49 -1.06 3.96 -15.95
C CYS A 49 -1.45 4.82 -17.17
N ASP A 50 -1.81 6.09 -16.94
CA ASP A 50 -2.12 7.03 -18.03
C ASP A 50 -0.88 7.28 -18.91
N ALA A 51 0.28 7.49 -18.29
CA ALA A 51 1.53 7.72 -19.01
C ALA A 51 1.94 6.51 -19.87
N VAL A 52 1.82 5.30 -19.33
CA VAL A 52 2.12 4.04 -20.06
C VAL A 52 1.07 3.75 -21.13
N GLY A 53 -0.21 4.02 -20.86
CA GLY A 53 -1.31 3.81 -21.80
C GLY A 53 -1.21 4.67 -23.06
N GLY A 54 -0.51 5.81 -22.98
CA GLY A 54 -0.24 6.69 -24.12
C GLY A 54 1.00 6.33 -24.95
N LEU A 55 1.75 5.28 -24.60
CA LEU A 55 2.98 4.92 -25.30
C LEU A 55 2.76 4.05 -26.54
N ASP A 56 3.64 4.24 -27.53
CA ASP A 56 3.78 3.27 -28.61
C ASP A 56 4.28 1.91 -28.07
N PRO A 57 3.79 0.77 -28.60
CA PRO A 57 4.21 -0.56 -28.15
C PRO A 57 5.73 -0.81 -28.19
N SER A 58 6.45 -0.17 -29.11
CA SER A 58 7.92 -0.28 -29.19
C SER A 58 8.63 0.33 -27.98
N ILE A 59 8.05 1.38 -27.39
CA ILE A 59 8.55 2.09 -26.21
C ILE A 59 8.05 1.42 -24.92
N ALA A 60 6.82 0.87 -24.93
CA ALA A 60 6.24 0.22 -23.75
C ALA A 60 6.83 -1.18 -23.46
N ARG A 61 7.23 -1.93 -24.49
CA ARG A 61 7.77 -3.30 -24.34
C ARG A 61 8.97 -3.39 -23.39
N PRO A 62 10.01 -2.53 -23.49
CA PRO A 62 11.13 -2.53 -22.56
C PRO A 62 10.76 -2.27 -21.10
N LEU A 63 9.63 -1.60 -20.84
CA LEU A 63 9.19 -1.25 -19.47
C LEU A 63 8.48 -2.40 -18.76
N ARG A 64 8.06 -3.45 -19.48
CA ARG A 64 7.30 -4.58 -18.93
C ARG A 64 7.94 -5.24 -17.70
N PRO A 65 9.27 -5.50 -17.65
CA PRO A 65 9.87 -6.08 -16.46
C PRO A 65 9.73 -5.18 -15.23
N ALA A 66 9.91 -3.87 -15.41
CA ALA A 66 9.79 -2.90 -14.32
C ALA A 66 8.34 -2.76 -13.83
N LEU A 67 7.37 -2.76 -14.75
CA LEU A 67 5.94 -2.78 -14.41
C LEU A 67 5.55 -4.09 -13.70
N GLY A 68 6.13 -5.22 -14.11
CA GLY A 68 5.95 -6.50 -13.42
C GLY A 68 6.47 -6.47 -11.98
N ALA A 69 7.60 -5.82 -11.72
CA ALA A 69 8.12 -5.62 -10.37
C ALA A 69 7.17 -4.76 -9.52
N VAL A 70 6.60 -3.69 -10.08
CA VAL A 70 5.57 -2.88 -9.39
C VAL A 70 4.36 -3.74 -9.01
N MET A 71 3.89 -4.60 -9.92
CA MET A 71 2.76 -5.50 -9.61
C MET A 71 3.09 -6.47 -8.47
N GLN A 72 4.30 -7.04 -8.45
CA GLN A 72 4.74 -7.93 -7.37
C GLN A 72 4.78 -7.22 -6.01
N GLU A 73 5.24 -5.97 -5.96
CA GLU A 73 5.22 -5.18 -4.73
C GLU A 73 3.79 -4.84 -4.29
N LEU A 74 2.86 -4.60 -5.23
CA LEU A 74 1.44 -4.39 -4.90
C LEU A 74 0.79 -5.64 -4.32
N ASP A 75 1.07 -6.81 -4.90
CA ASP A 75 0.59 -8.10 -4.36
C ASP A 75 1.13 -8.35 -2.95
N ALA A 76 2.41 -8.02 -2.71
CA ALA A 76 3.02 -8.12 -1.40
C ALA A 76 2.40 -7.14 -0.39
N LEU A 77 2.09 -5.92 -0.81
CA LEU A 77 1.39 -4.92 0.01
C LEU A 77 -0.05 -5.36 0.34
N ASP A 78 -0.81 -5.86 -0.62
CA ASP A 78 -2.18 -6.40 -0.38
C ASP A 78 -2.13 -7.54 0.63
N PHE A 79 -1.18 -8.46 0.50
CA PHE A 79 -0.99 -9.54 1.47
C PHE A 79 -0.69 -9.01 2.89
N ALA A 80 0.22 -8.04 3.01
CA ALA A 80 0.57 -7.43 4.30
C ALA A 80 -0.63 -6.73 4.94
N LEU A 81 -1.41 -5.96 4.16
CA LEU A 81 -2.62 -5.27 4.62
C LEU A 81 -3.69 -6.26 5.10
N ARG A 82 -3.95 -7.34 4.33
CA ARG A 82 -4.91 -8.37 4.72
C ARG A 82 -4.51 -9.07 6.00
N ARG A 83 -3.23 -9.44 6.12
CA ARG A 83 -2.70 -10.04 7.34
C ARG A 83 -2.88 -9.11 8.53
N ARG A 84 -2.52 -7.83 8.39
CA ARG A 84 -2.66 -6.83 9.45
C ARG A 84 -4.11 -6.65 9.87
N ASN A 85 -5.05 -6.68 8.92
CA ASN A 85 -6.48 -6.59 9.21
C ASN A 85 -6.98 -7.79 10.05
N VAL A 86 -6.53 -9.00 9.71
CA VAL A 86 -6.82 -10.21 10.50
C VAL A 86 -6.26 -10.08 11.92
N ASP A 87 -4.99 -9.67 12.05
CA ASP A 87 -4.34 -9.50 13.36
C ASP A 87 -5.10 -8.48 14.22
N LEU A 88 -5.44 -7.32 13.65
CA LEU A 88 -6.24 -6.29 14.34
C LEU A 88 -7.62 -6.80 14.76
N SER A 89 -8.27 -7.60 13.92
CA SER A 89 -9.58 -8.18 14.24
C SER A 89 -9.50 -9.15 15.42
N LEU A 90 -8.42 -9.95 15.50
CA LEU A 90 -8.16 -10.85 16.61
C LEU A 90 -7.85 -10.08 17.90
N ASP A 91 -6.99 -9.07 17.82
CA ASP A 91 -6.63 -8.21 18.96
C ASP A 91 -7.88 -7.52 19.54
N MET A 92 -8.77 -7.01 18.67
CA MET A 92 -10.04 -6.41 19.09
C MET A 92 -10.96 -7.42 19.78
N ALA A 93 -11.08 -8.64 19.25
CA ALA A 93 -11.90 -9.69 19.85
C ALA A 93 -11.36 -10.12 21.23
N GLU A 94 -10.04 -10.19 21.39
CA GLU A 94 -9.41 -10.49 22.67
C GLU A 94 -9.63 -9.36 23.68
N ALA A 95 -9.44 -8.10 23.26
CA ALA A 95 -9.69 -6.93 24.08
C ALA A 95 -11.16 -6.88 24.55
N GLU A 96 -12.12 -7.15 23.66
CA GLU A 96 -13.54 -7.22 24.03
C GLU A 96 -13.81 -8.33 25.05
N ARG A 97 -13.23 -9.52 24.85
CA ARG A 97 -13.39 -10.64 25.78
C ARG A 97 -12.84 -10.30 27.16
N ARG A 98 -11.69 -9.62 27.22
CA ARG A 98 -11.07 -9.14 28.46
C ARG A 98 -11.95 -8.11 29.15
N LEU A 99 -12.50 -7.14 28.41
CA LEU A 99 -13.41 -6.12 28.96
C LEU A 99 -14.69 -6.75 29.53
N ARG A 100 -15.29 -7.71 28.82
CA ARG A 100 -16.48 -8.43 29.31
C ARG A 100 -16.17 -9.23 30.58
N ALA A 101 -15.03 -9.92 30.64
CA ALA A 101 -14.62 -10.63 31.85
C ALA A 101 -14.42 -9.66 33.03
N GLN A 102 -13.79 -8.51 32.81
CA GLN A 102 -13.63 -7.48 33.83
C GLN A 102 -14.97 -6.91 34.31
N ALA A 103 -15.94 -6.73 33.42
CA ALA A 103 -17.28 -6.28 33.80
C ALA A 103 -18.00 -7.31 34.69
N VAL A 104 -17.91 -8.60 34.37
CA VAL A 104 -18.54 -9.69 35.13
C VAL A 104 -17.88 -9.90 36.50
N TYR A 105 -16.55 -9.89 36.56
CA TYR A 105 -15.80 -10.13 37.81
C TYR A 105 -15.52 -8.86 38.63
N GLY A 106 -15.61 -7.67 38.02
CA GLY A 106 -15.42 -6.36 38.67
C GLY A 106 -16.68 -5.81 39.33
N ALA A 107 -17.85 -6.31 38.97
CA ALA A 107 -19.10 -6.06 39.68
C ALA A 107 -19.12 -6.83 41.02
N LYS A 108 -18.41 -6.32 42.04
CA LYS A 108 -18.62 -6.80 43.42
C LYS A 108 -20.09 -6.53 43.81
N PRO A 109 -20.80 -7.49 44.43
CA PRO A 109 -22.12 -7.22 44.95
C PRO A 109 -22.01 -6.17 46.06
N ASP A 110 -22.66 -5.02 45.84
CA ASP A 110 -22.85 -4.02 46.87
C ASP A 110 -23.71 -4.64 47.97
N LYS A 111 -23.09 -4.88 49.13
CA LYS A 111 -23.78 -5.44 50.29
C LYS A 111 -24.51 -4.30 50.98
N LYS A 112 -25.83 -4.21 50.80
CA LYS A 112 -26.73 -3.56 51.76
C LYS A 112 -27.95 -4.42 52.00
#